data_AF-A0A1B2IUY6-F1
#
_entry.id   AF-A0A1B2IUY6-F1
#
_cell.length_a   1.000
_cell.length_b   1.000
_cell.length_c   1.000
_cell.angle_alpha   90.00
_cell.angle_beta   90.00
_cell.angle_gamma   90.00
#
_symmetry.space_group_name_H-M   'P 1'
#
loop_
_entity.id
_entity.type
_entity.pdbx_description
1 polymer ?
#
loop_
_entity_poly.entity_id
_entity_poly.type
_entity_poly.pdbx_seq_one_letter_code
_entity_poly.pdbx_strand_id
1 'polypeptide(L)'
;MSKRIDLTDRRFGRLVVLQFGGRNAVNQNAMWLCQCDCGERVVVDGVRLRSGTTKSCGCLRRELSKKRVRQNDQFQHYVGQTDQLTTKKGVAYSSVRQSSRNKSGVVGVSFDKQTGKWFARLMVHKHYVLMKSFPTMGEAIEARKEAERVYLK
;
A
#
# COMPACT_ATOMS: atom_id res chain seq x y z
N MET A 1 -37.61 15.35 13.43
CA MET A 1 -36.47 14.41 13.32
C MET A 1 -36.71 13.46 12.16
N SER A 2 -35.81 13.38 11.18
CA SER A 2 -35.97 12.50 10.01
C SER A 2 -36.01 11.02 10.44
N LYS A 3 -37.02 10.29 9.98
CA LYS A 3 -37.25 8.88 10.31
C LYS A 3 -36.14 8.03 9.70
N ARG A 4 -35.47 7.21 10.52
CA ARG A 4 -34.44 6.26 10.05
C ARG A 4 -35.07 5.27 9.07
N ILE A 5 -34.50 5.16 7.88
CA ILE A 5 -34.89 4.13 6.89
C ILE A 5 -34.51 2.77 7.46
N ASP A 6 -35.48 1.87 7.63
CA ASP A 6 -35.21 0.51 8.08
C ASP A 6 -34.70 -0.35 6.93
N LEU A 7 -33.55 -1.01 7.15
CA LEU A 7 -32.90 -1.89 6.18
C LEU A 7 -32.92 -3.35 6.62
N THR A 8 -33.53 -3.69 7.76
CA THR A 8 -33.64 -5.07 8.26
C THR A 8 -34.20 -6.01 7.19
N ASP A 9 -33.63 -7.21 7.11
CA ASP A 9 -33.94 -8.27 6.12
C ASP A 9 -33.72 -7.89 4.65
N ARG A 10 -33.18 -6.70 4.36
CA ARG A 10 -32.80 -6.32 3.00
C ARG A 10 -31.45 -6.87 2.62
N ARG A 11 -31.32 -7.24 1.35
CA ARG A 11 -30.08 -7.75 0.75
C ARG A 11 -29.39 -6.68 -0.10
N PHE A 12 -28.08 -6.56 0.07
CA PHE A 12 -27.19 -5.68 -0.68
C PHE A 12 -25.99 -6.48 -1.19
N GLY A 13 -26.07 -6.96 -2.43
CA GLY A 13 -25.10 -7.92 -2.96
C GLY A 13 -25.10 -9.21 -2.12
N ARG A 14 -23.97 -9.48 -1.46
CA ARG A 14 -23.78 -10.64 -0.59
C ARG A 14 -24.14 -10.41 0.88
N LEU A 15 -24.57 -9.21 1.23
CA LEU A 15 -24.88 -8.83 2.60
C LEU A 15 -26.39 -8.87 2.82
N VAL A 16 -26.84 -9.61 3.82
CA VAL A 16 -28.21 -9.54 4.35
C VAL A 16 -28.17 -8.79 5.66
N VAL A 17 -28.97 -7.74 5.78
CA VAL A 17 -29.02 -6.93 7.00
C VAL A 17 -29.79 -7.70 8.09
N LEU A 18 -29.15 -7.93 9.23
CA LEU A 18 -29.74 -8.62 10.37
C LEU A 18 -30.45 -7.66 11.32
N GLN A 19 -29.76 -6.58 11.71
CA GLN A 19 -30.30 -5.63 12.69
C GLN A 19 -29.54 -4.30 12.67
N PHE A 20 -30.10 -3.32 13.39
CA PHE A 20 -29.43 -2.05 13.64
C PHE A 20 -28.19 -2.25 14.52
N GLY A 21 -27.05 -1.75 14.04
CA GLY A 21 -25.76 -1.85 14.73
C GLY A 21 -25.33 -0.56 15.44
N GLY A 22 -26.25 0.40 15.62
CA GLY A 22 -25.95 1.69 16.25
C GLY A 22 -25.65 2.80 15.25
N ARG A 23 -25.02 3.89 15.73
CA ARG A 23 -24.63 5.03 14.91
C ARG A 23 -23.12 5.17 14.87
N ASN A 24 -22.61 5.61 13.73
CA ASN A 24 -21.22 5.97 13.60
C ASN A 24 -20.92 7.21 14.45
N ALA A 25 -19.86 7.15 15.27
CA ALA A 25 -19.52 8.24 16.19
C ALA A 25 -19.18 9.57 15.49
N VAL A 26 -18.65 9.52 14.26
CA VAL A 26 -18.14 10.70 13.54
C VAL A 26 -19.25 11.36 12.73
N ASN A 27 -19.92 10.60 11.85
CA ASN A 27 -20.90 11.16 10.92
C ASN A 27 -22.36 10.88 11.32
N GLN A 28 -22.59 10.20 12.45
CA GLN A 28 -23.91 9.87 12.98
C GLN A 28 -24.80 9.02 12.06
N ASN A 29 -24.23 8.42 11.01
CA ASN A 29 -24.95 7.55 10.09
C ASN A 29 -25.41 6.27 10.80
N ALA A 30 -26.57 5.77 10.37
CA ALA A 30 -27.09 4.47 10.81
C ALA A 30 -26.19 3.33 10.32
N MET A 31 -25.68 2.54 11.27
CA MET A 31 -24.88 1.36 11.02
C MET A 31 -25.74 0.10 11.14
N TRP A 32 -25.40 -0.92 10.36
CA TRP A 32 -26.22 -2.12 10.21
C TRP A 32 -25.35 -3.36 10.31
N LEU A 33 -25.69 -4.25 11.23
CA LEU A 33 -25.07 -5.57 11.30
C LEU A 33 -25.61 -6.41 10.16
N CYS A 34 -24.71 -6.93 9.33
CA CYS A 34 -25.05 -7.72 8.16
C CYS A 34 -24.40 -9.11 8.24
N GLN A 35 -25.12 -10.12 7.78
CA GLN A 35 -24.60 -11.46 7.49
C GLN A 35 -24.12 -11.50 6.04
N CYS A 36 -22.86 -11.87 5.81
CA CYS A 36 -22.34 -12.10 4.47
C CYS A 36 -22.60 -13.55 4.04
N ASP A 37 -22.81 -13.78 2.74
CA ASP A 37 -22.95 -15.12 2.15
C ASP A 37 -21.72 -16.01 2.38
N CYS A 38 -20.55 -15.43 2.66
CA CYS A 38 -19.35 -16.20 3.01
C CYS A 38 -19.29 -16.61 4.50
N GLY A 39 -20.35 -16.37 5.27
CA GLY A 39 -20.46 -16.74 6.69
C GLY A 39 -20.04 -15.66 7.69
N GLU A 40 -19.25 -14.66 7.27
CA GLU A 40 -18.76 -13.59 8.17
C GLU A 40 -19.80 -12.50 8.42
N ARG A 41 -19.78 -11.89 9.60
CA ARG A 41 -20.64 -10.75 9.94
C ARG A 41 -19.86 -9.44 9.88
N VAL A 42 -20.54 -8.38 9.43
CA VAL A 42 -19.90 -7.07 9.30
C VAL A 42 -20.89 -5.95 9.60
N VAL A 43 -20.42 -4.91 10.28
CA VAL A 43 -21.21 -3.69 10.52
C VAL A 43 -20.91 -2.68 9.41
N VAL A 44 -21.95 -2.26 8.69
CA VAL A 44 -21.82 -1.41 7.50
C VAL A 44 -22.70 -0.16 7.62
N ASP A 45 -22.17 0.96 7.12
CA ASP A 45 -22.92 2.20 6.98
C ASP A 45 -24.12 2.02 6.03
N GLY A 46 -25.31 2.38 6.48
CA GLY A 46 -26.54 2.25 5.71
C GLY A 46 -26.54 3.06 4.41
N VAL A 47 -25.84 4.19 4.35
CA VAL A 47 -25.63 4.95 3.12
C VAL A 47 -24.81 4.12 2.12
N ARG A 48 -23.74 3.46 2.57
CA ARG A 48 -22.88 2.62 1.71
C ARG A 48 -23.55 1.34 1.23
N LEU A 49 -24.48 0.79 2.02
CA LEU A 49 -25.34 -0.31 1.59
C LEU A 49 -26.25 0.14 0.44
N ARG A 50 -26.99 1.23 0.65
CA ARG A 50 -27.95 1.75 -0.34
C ARG A 50 -27.29 2.26 -1.63
N SER A 51 -26.11 2.88 -1.54
CA SER A 51 -25.36 3.32 -2.72
C SER A 51 -24.71 2.16 -3.49
N GLY A 52 -24.73 0.94 -2.94
CA GLY A 52 -24.07 -0.22 -3.54
C GLY A 52 -22.55 -0.18 -3.45
N THR A 53 -21.96 0.73 -2.66
CA THR A 53 -20.51 0.79 -2.44
C THR A 53 -20.01 -0.45 -1.69
N THR A 54 -20.76 -0.90 -0.69
CA THR A 54 -20.43 -2.11 0.08
C THR A 54 -21.35 -3.26 -0.33
N LYS A 55 -20.80 -4.27 -1.02
CA LYS A 55 -21.55 -5.43 -1.53
C LYS A 55 -21.21 -6.76 -0.85
N SER A 56 -20.23 -6.76 0.07
CA SER A 56 -19.76 -7.94 0.80
C SER A 56 -18.93 -7.50 2.01
N CYS A 57 -18.57 -8.42 2.89
CA CYS A 57 -17.57 -8.18 3.96
C CYS A 57 -16.12 -8.01 3.44
N GLY A 58 -15.92 -7.98 2.12
CA GLY A 58 -14.61 -7.96 1.46
C GLY A 58 -14.21 -9.29 0.81
N CYS A 59 -14.97 -10.37 1.01
CA CYS A 59 -14.76 -11.65 0.33
C CYS A 59 -14.85 -11.52 -1.20
N LEU A 60 -15.80 -10.76 -1.73
CA LEU A 60 -15.95 -10.55 -3.17
C LEU A 60 -14.67 -9.96 -3.79
N ARG A 61 -14.07 -8.95 -3.13
CA ARG A 61 -12.81 -8.35 -3.59
C ARG A 61 -11.65 -9.36 -3.58
N ARG A 62 -11.58 -10.20 -2.54
CA ARG A 62 -10.54 -11.24 -2.42
C ARG A 62 -10.67 -12.28 -3.53
N GLU A 63 -11.87 -12.75 -3.81
CA GLU A 63 -12.14 -13.70 -4.89
C GLU A 63 -11.80 -13.13 -6.26
N LEU A 64 -12.26 -11.92 -6.57
CA LEU A 64 -11.96 -11.27 -7.83
C LEU A 64 -10.47 -11.01 -8.01
N SER A 65 -9.77 -10.62 -6.94
CA SER A 65 -8.31 -10.45 -6.95
C SER A 65 -7.60 -11.76 -7.29
N LYS A 66 -7.95 -12.86 -6.60
CA LYS A 66 -7.41 -14.20 -6.88
C LYS A 66 -7.65 -14.61 -8.33
N LYS A 67 -8.86 -14.36 -8.87
CA LYS A 67 -9.20 -14.68 -10.26
C LYS A 67 -8.35 -13.88 -11.25
N ARG A 68 -8.24 -12.56 -11.07
CA ARG A 68 -7.43 -11.68 -11.92
C ARG A 68 -5.96 -12.08 -11.92
N VAL A 69 -5.41 -12.41 -10.76
CA VAL A 69 -4.03 -12.89 -10.63
C VAL A 69 -3.82 -14.15 -11.46
N ARG A 70 -4.71 -15.15 -11.34
CA ARG A 70 -4.61 -16.42 -12.09
C ARG A 70 -4.77 -16.25 -13.60
N GLN A 71 -5.57 -15.29 -14.04
CA GLN A 71 -5.85 -15.04 -15.45
C GLN A 71 -4.85 -14.09 -16.13
N ASN A 72 -3.92 -13.51 -15.36
CA ASN A 72 -2.91 -12.60 -15.90
C ASN A 72 -1.62 -13.38 -16.15
N ASP A 73 -1.43 -13.86 -17.37
CA ASP A 73 -0.28 -14.68 -17.77
C ASP A 73 1.05 -13.94 -17.54
N GLN A 74 1.08 -12.62 -17.81
CA GLN A 74 2.27 -11.81 -17.56
C GLN A 74 2.61 -11.77 -16.07
N PHE A 75 1.62 -11.60 -15.20
CA PHE A 75 1.83 -11.66 -13.75
C PHE A 75 2.32 -13.05 -13.34
N GLN A 76 1.65 -14.12 -13.78
CA GLN A 76 2.03 -15.50 -13.46
C GLN A 76 3.48 -15.81 -13.90
N HIS A 77 3.88 -15.36 -15.08
CA HIS A 77 5.24 -15.52 -15.60
C HIS A 77 6.29 -14.89 -14.66
N TYR A 78 5.98 -13.74 -14.05
CA TYR A 78 6.91 -13.01 -13.20
C TYR A 78 6.78 -13.29 -11.70
N VAL A 79 5.75 -14.01 -11.25
CA VAL A 79 5.60 -14.37 -9.84
C VAL A 79 6.84 -15.12 -9.36
N GLY A 80 7.47 -14.62 -8.29
CA GLY A 80 8.66 -15.22 -7.69
C GLY A 80 9.99 -14.91 -8.39
N GLN A 81 9.98 -14.27 -9.57
CA GLN A 81 11.21 -13.89 -10.28
C GLN A 81 11.79 -12.60 -9.70
N THR A 82 12.65 -12.71 -8.69
CA THR A 82 13.25 -11.54 -8.03
C THR A 82 14.38 -10.89 -8.82
N ASP A 83 14.99 -11.59 -9.77
CA ASP A 83 16.15 -11.10 -10.51
C ASP A 83 15.82 -9.85 -11.34
N GLN A 84 14.56 -9.69 -11.74
CA GLN A 84 14.05 -8.52 -12.45
C GLN A 84 13.94 -7.26 -11.58
N LEU A 85 14.08 -7.40 -10.26
CA LEU A 85 14.10 -6.28 -9.33
C LEU A 85 15.48 -5.63 -9.24
N THR A 86 16.50 -6.26 -9.81
CA THR A 86 17.88 -5.79 -9.83
C THR A 86 18.39 -5.57 -11.25
N THR A 87 19.26 -4.58 -11.42
CA THR A 87 20.04 -4.42 -12.64
C THR A 87 21.05 -5.58 -12.78
N LYS A 88 21.64 -5.75 -13.98
CA LYS A 88 22.72 -6.74 -14.21
C LYS A 88 23.89 -6.63 -13.21
N LYS A 89 24.06 -5.47 -12.58
CA LYS A 89 25.09 -5.17 -11.57
C LYS A 89 24.61 -5.37 -10.12
N GLY A 90 23.47 -6.04 -9.93
CA GLY A 90 22.95 -6.34 -8.61
C GLY A 90 22.41 -5.13 -7.82
N VAL A 91 22.13 -4.00 -8.49
CA VAL A 91 21.53 -2.82 -7.85
C VAL A 91 20.03 -2.85 -8.04
N ALA A 92 19.25 -2.68 -6.98
CA ALA A 92 17.80 -2.65 -7.08
C ALA A 92 17.34 -1.52 -8.01
N TYR A 93 16.39 -1.76 -8.91
CA TYR A 93 15.83 -0.72 -9.79
C TYR A 93 15.24 0.46 -8.99
N SER A 94 14.74 0.19 -7.78
CA SER A 94 14.26 1.22 -6.84
C SER A 94 15.36 2.16 -6.35
N SER A 95 16.63 1.74 -6.39
CA SER A 95 17.80 2.56 -6.06
C SER A 95 18.34 3.36 -7.24
N VAL A 96 17.82 3.12 -8.45
CA VAL A 96 18.19 3.82 -9.69
C VAL A 96 17.09 4.79 -10.11
N ARG A 97 15.81 4.42 -9.95
CA ARG A 97 14.69 5.27 -10.35
C ARG A 97 14.34 6.28 -9.26
N GLN A 98 14.56 7.55 -9.55
CA GLN A 98 14.16 8.64 -8.67
C GLN A 98 12.63 8.80 -8.63
N SER A 99 12.10 8.91 -7.42
CA SER A 99 10.69 9.26 -7.17
C SER A 99 10.52 10.77 -7.10
N SER A 100 9.40 11.29 -7.61
CA SER A 100 9.02 12.71 -7.47
C SER A 100 8.87 13.16 -6.02
N ARG A 101 8.65 12.23 -5.09
CA ARG A 101 8.59 12.51 -3.64
C ARG A 101 9.97 12.67 -2.99
N ASN A 102 11.06 12.44 -3.72
CA ASN A 102 12.40 12.51 -3.18
C ASN A 102 12.87 13.96 -3.04
N LYS A 103 12.87 14.45 -1.79
CA LYS A 103 13.28 15.82 -1.45
C LYS A 103 14.79 16.09 -1.59
N SER A 104 15.64 15.07 -1.46
CA SER A 104 17.10 15.25 -1.56
C SER A 104 17.61 15.27 -2.99
N GLY A 105 16.76 14.95 -3.97
CA GLY A 105 17.16 14.85 -5.37
C GLY A 105 17.96 13.60 -5.73
N VAL A 106 18.40 12.80 -4.74
CA VAL A 106 19.24 11.61 -4.97
C VAL A 106 18.72 10.41 -4.20
N VAL A 107 18.55 9.28 -4.89
CA VAL A 107 18.00 8.07 -4.25
C VAL A 107 18.99 7.53 -3.23
N GLY A 108 18.49 7.24 -2.02
CA GLY A 108 19.34 6.77 -0.92
C GLY A 108 20.00 7.89 -0.12
N VAL A 109 19.72 9.16 -0.41
CA VAL A 109 20.09 10.29 0.45
C VAL A 109 18.85 10.79 1.21
N SER A 110 18.92 10.81 2.53
CA SER A 110 17.79 11.23 3.38
C SER A 110 18.26 11.95 4.65
N PHE A 111 17.47 12.90 5.13
CA PHE A 111 17.73 13.58 6.39
C PHE A 111 17.15 12.79 7.57
N ASP A 112 17.97 12.55 8.59
CA ASP A 112 17.54 12.00 9.87
C ASP A 112 17.25 13.14 10.86
N LYS A 113 15.99 13.23 11.30
CA LYS A 113 15.52 14.26 12.23
C LYS A 113 16.02 14.04 13.66
N GLN A 114 16.34 12.81 14.05
CA GLN A 114 16.78 12.51 15.42
C GLN A 114 18.21 12.99 15.64
N THR A 115 19.11 12.67 14.71
CA THR A 115 20.52 13.07 14.81
C THR A 115 20.82 14.40 14.14
N GLY A 116 19.89 14.95 13.36
CA GLY A 116 20.09 16.17 12.56
C GLY A 116 21.11 16.00 11.43
N LYS A 117 21.36 14.76 10.96
CA LYS A 117 22.39 14.44 9.97
C LYS A 117 21.78 13.91 8.68
N TRP A 118 22.51 14.06 7.58
CA TRP A 118 22.16 13.48 6.29
C TRP A 118 22.77 12.09 6.14
N PHE A 119 21.97 11.11 5.77
CA PHE A 119 22.43 9.75 5.51
C PHE A 119 22.48 9.47 4.02
N ALA A 120 23.57 8.85 3.58
CA ALA A 120 23.70 8.30 2.24
C ALA A 120 23.91 6.78 2.34
N ARG A 121 23.15 6.03 1.53
CA ARG A 121 23.25 4.57 1.45
C ARG A 121 23.21 4.09 0.01
N LEU A 122 23.99 3.07 -0.34
CA LEU A 122 23.94 2.33 -1.61
C LEU A 122 24.15 0.84 -1.33
N MET A 123 23.29 0.00 -1.91
CA MET A 123 23.39 -1.44 -1.83
C MET A 123 23.62 -2.03 -3.22
N VAL A 124 24.59 -2.93 -3.33
CA VAL A 124 25.01 -3.61 -4.55
C VAL A 124 25.16 -5.09 -4.19
N HIS A 125 24.58 -5.99 -4.98
CA HIS A 125 24.59 -7.44 -4.70
C HIS A 125 24.22 -7.80 -3.24
N LYS A 126 23.21 -7.10 -2.69
CA LYS A 126 22.72 -7.27 -1.30
C LYS A 126 23.69 -6.85 -0.18
N HIS A 127 24.81 -6.20 -0.53
CA HIS A 127 25.76 -5.64 0.43
C HIS A 127 25.77 -4.11 0.38
N TYR A 128 25.87 -3.46 1.54
CA TYR A 128 26.01 -2.01 1.61
C TYR A 128 27.43 -1.61 1.23
N VAL A 129 27.58 -0.98 0.08
CA VAL A 129 28.84 -0.37 -0.37
C VAL A 129 28.99 1.06 0.15
N LEU A 130 27.88 1.69 0.52
CA LEU A 130 27.83 2.98 1.20
C LEU A 130 26.76 2.91 2.31
N MET A 131 27.16 3.29 3.52
CA MET A 131 26.25 3.49 4.66
C MET A 131 26.92 4.47 5.64
N LYS A 132 26.76 5.78 5.40
CA LYS A 132 27.40 6.82 6.21
C LYS A 132 26.46 7.99 6.48
N SER A 133 26.69 8.67 7.61
CA SER A 133 26.05 9.94 7.97
C SER A 133 26.99 11.11 7.74
N PHE A 134 26.44 12.25 7.33
CA PHE A 134 27.14 13.48 7.01
C PHE A 134 26.47 14.67 7.68
N PRO A 135 27.21 15.74 8.03
CA PRO A 135 26.62 16.97 8.55
C PRO A 135 25.74 17.69 7.52
N THR A 136 26.15 17.71 6.25
CA THR A 136 25.47 18.48 5.20
C THR A 136 24.83 17.60 4.13
N MET A 137 23.81 18.13 3.45
CA MET A 137 23.14 17.44 2.34
C MET A 137 24.10 17.24 1.16
N GLY A 138 24.94 18.24 0.89
CA GLY A 138 25.89 18.23 -0.23
C GLY A 138 26.87 17.07 -0.13
N GLU A 139 27.51 16.91 1.03
CA GLU A 139 28.45 15.81 1.28
C GLU A 139 27.80 14.43 1.12
N ALA A 140 26.56 14.26 1.61
CA ALA A 140 25.82 13.02 1.45
C ALA A 140 25.50 12.72 -0.03
N ILE A 141 25.16 13.75 -0.81
CA ILE A 141 24.93 13.64 -2.25
C ILE A 141 26.21 13.27 -2.99
N GLU A 142 27.32 13.94 -2.68
CA GLU A 142 28.62 13.65 -3.29
C GLU A 142 29.09 12.23 -2.98
N ALA A 143 29.03 11.81 -1.73
CA ALA A 143 29.38 10.45 -1.33
C ALA A 143 28.50 9.41 -2.05
N ARG A 144 27.22 9.70 -2.26
CA ARG A 144 26.31 8.84 -3.00
C ARG A 144 26.69 8.79 -4.49
N LYS A 145 26.89 9.93 -5.14
CA LYS A 145 27.33 9.99 -6.56
C LYS A 145 28.68 9.28 -6.76
N GLU A 146 29.58 9.37 -5.78
CA GLU A 146 30.86 8.67 -5.83
C GLU A 146 30.68 7.16 -5.82
N ALA A 147 29.90 6.65 -4.88
CA ALA A 147 29.57 5.23 -4.83
C ALA A 147 28.88 4.77 -6.12
N GLU A 148 28.05 5.61 -6.73
CA GLU A 148 27.45 5.30 -8.03
C GLU A 148 28.51 5.22 -9.15
N ARG A 149 29.48 6.14 -9.22
CA ARG A 149 30.57 6.07 -10.21
C ARG A 149 31.41 4.80 -10.09
N VAL A 150 31.64 4.33 -8.86
CA VAL A 150 32.48 3.15 -8.61
C VAL A 150 31.73 1.85 -8.89
N TYR A 151 30.48 1.74 -8.44
CA TYR A 151 29.76 0.46 -8.43
C TYR A 151 28.69 0.31 -9.53
N LEU A 152 28.27 1.41 -10.19
CA LEU A 152 27.30 1.36 -11.30
C LEU A 152 27.93 1.55 -12.69
N LYS A 153 29.21 1.92 -12.82
CA LYS A 153 29.94 2.04 -14.11
C LYS A 153 30.21 0.70 -14.77
#